data_AF-A0A2M9M2C7-F1
#
_entry.id   AF-A0A2M9M2C7-F1
#
_cell.length_a   1.000
_cell.length_b   1.000
_cell.length_c   1.000
_cell.angle_alpha   90.00
_cell.angle_beta   90.00
_cell.angle_gamma   90.00
#
_symmetry.space_group_name_H-M   'P 1'
#
loop_
_entity.id
_entity.type
_entity.pdbx_description
1 polymer ?
#
loop_
_entity_poly.entity_id
_entity_poly.type
_entity_poly.pdbx_seq_one_letter_code
_entity_poly.pdbx_strand_id
1 'polypeptide(L)'
;MSDPVAASSDHLPDANSPSPAGPSAAAPMDAAPWDTIDALVGWLDRESVLPEEQERLLRVLKLSEEVGEAAQAVIGATGQNPRKGHSHTWDDVHAELCDVIVTAMVALRTLTPEARQVFEGHLRRIAGRGPGAGQG
;
A
#
# COMPACT_ATOMS: atom_id res chain seq x y z
N MET A 1 40.83 46.74 27.29
CA MET A 1 40.96 45.28 27.10
C MET A 1 40.73 44.64 28.45
N SER A 2 39.65 43.86 28.55
CA SER A 2 39.42 42.72 29.45
C SER A 2 37.92 42.60 29.73
N ASP A 3 37.35 41.50 29.24
CA ASP A 3 35.98 41.04 29.45
C ASP A 3 35.66 40.78 30.93
N PRO A 4 34.37 40.83 31.35
CA PRO A 4 33.93 40.19 32.57
C PRO A 4 33.53 38.72 32.30
N VAL A 5 34.05 37.85 33.15
CA VAL A 5 33.76 36.42 33.25
C VAL A 5 32.34 36.17 33.77
N ALA A 6 31.73 35.10 33.23
CA ALA A 6 30.41 34.56 33.50
C ALA A 6 30.10 34.27 34.98
N ALA A 7 28.81 34.34 35.32
CA ALA A 7 28.19 33.47 36.32
C ALA A 7 26.73 33.21 35.92
N SER A 8 26.50 31.99 35.44
CA SER A 8 25.20 31.36 35.28
C SER A 8 24.46 31.29 36.62
N SER A 9 23.15 31.47 36.58
CA SER A 9 22.25 30.87 37.57
C SER A 9 21.07 30.29 36.82
N ASP A 10 21.08 28.96 36.79
CA ASP A 10 20.05 28.10 36.25
C ASP A 10 18.70 28.38 36.92
N HIS A 11 17.75 28.86 36.13
CA HIS A 11 16.34 28.82 36.50
C HIS A 11 15.76 27.54 35.90
N LEU A 12 15.65 26.50 36.74
CA LEU A 12 14.91 25.28 36.43
C LEU A 12 13.41 25.62 36.34
N PRO A 13 12.72 25.36 35.22
CA PRO A 13 11.27 25.35 35.20
C PRO A 13 10.72 24.02 35.76
N ASP A 14 9.65 24.16 36.54
CA ASP A 14 8.93 23.11 37.26
C ASP A 14 8.58 21.88 36.41
N ALA A 15 9.12 20.73 36.81
CA ALA A 15 8.76 19.42 36.29
C ALA A 15 7.50 18.87 36.97
N ASN A 16 6.34 19.52 36.84
CA ASN A 16 5.05 18.84 37.00
C ASN A 16 3.86 19.66 36.48
N SER A 17 3.64 19.62 35.17
CA SER A 17 2.33 19.95 34.58
C SER A 17 1.83 18.71 33.83
N PRO A 18 0.66 18.15 34.17
CA PRO A 18 0.10 17.06 33.38
C PRO A 18 -0.40 17.63 32.05
N SER A 19 0.34 17.38 30.98
CA SER A 19 -0.17 17.57 29.62
C SER A 19 -1.39 16.68 29.40
N PRO A 20 -2.52 17.19 28.88
CA PRO A 20 -3.59 16.33 28.42
C PRO A 20 -3.08 15.63 27.17
N ALA A 21 -2.64 14.38 27.31
CA ALA A 21 -2.51 13.46 26.19
C ALA A 21 -3.93 13.21 25.66
N GLY A 22 -4.40 14.11 24.79
CA GLY A 22 -5.53 13.82 23.92
C GLY A 22 -5.20 12.58 23.10
N PRO A 23 -6.20 11.75 22.75
CA PRO A 23 -5.95 10.61 21.88
C PRO A 23 -5.30 11.14 20.60
N SER A 24 -4.07 10.71 20.34
CA SER A 24 -3.46 10.84 19.02
C SER A 24 -4.31 9.99 18.09
N ALA A 25 -5.31 10.62 17.48
CA ALA A 25 -6.01 10.07 16.34
C ALA A 25 -4.98 10.05 15.22
N ALA A 26 -4.28 8.91 15.09
CA ALA A 26 -3.72 8.53 13.81
C ALA A 26 -4.86 8.68 12.80
N ALA A 27 -4.76 9.67 11.91
CA ALA A 27 -5.62 9.70 10.74
C ALA A 27 -5.51 8.32 10.07
N PRO A 28 -6.62 7.67 9.70
CA PRO A 28 -6.59 6.27 9.39
C PRO A 28 -5.77 6.05 8.12
N MET A 29 -4.64 5.36 8.28
CA MET A 29 -3.86 4.76 7.19
C MET A 29 -4.74 3.93 6.24
N ASP A 30 -5.96 3.58 6.65
CA ASP A 30 -6.93 2.78 5.92
C ASP A 30 -7.64 3.54 4.78
N ALA A 31 -7.65 4.88 4.78
CA ALA A 31 -8.29 5.67 3.71
C ALA A 31 -7.34 5.97 2.53
N ALA A 32 -6.07 6.23 2.83
CA ALA A 32 -5.08 6.71 1.85
C ALA A 32 -4.89 5.80 0.61
N PRO A 33 -4.89 4.45 0.73
CA PRO A 33 -4.79 3.58 -0.45
C PRO A 33 -6.00 3.70 -1.37
N TRP A 34 -7.22 3.70 -0.82
CA TRP A 34 -8.44 3.77 -1.63
C TRP A 34 -8.65 5.13 -2.28
N ASP A 35 -8.27 6.22 -1.62
CA ASP A 35 -8.30 7.56 -2.23
C ASP A 35 -7.36 7.63 -3.46
N THR A 36 -6.20 6.98 -3.38
CA THR A 36 -5.25 6.88 -4.49
C THR A 36 -5.84 6.04 -5.63
N ILE A 37 -6.47 4.90 -5.32
CA ILE A 37 -7.12 4.05 -6.31
C ILE A 37 -8.29 4.76 -6.98
N ASP A 38 -9.10 5.50 -6.24
CA ASP A 38 -10.20 6.30 -6.79
C ASP A 38 -9.68 7.39 -7.73
N ALA A 39 -8.59 8.07 -7.36
CA ALA A 39 -7.95 9.05 -8.23
C ALA A 39 -7.40 8.41 -9.52
N LEU A 40 -6.80 7.22 -9.42
CA LEU A 40 -6.29 6.46 -10.56
C LEU A 40 -7.42 6.00 -11.49
N VAL A 41 -8.48 5.41 -10.95
CA VAL A 41 -9.67 5.01 -11.74
C VAL A 41 -10.26 6.23 -12.43
N GLY A 42 -10.47 7.33 -11.70
CA GLY A 42 -11.01 8.55 -12.29
C GLY A 42 -10.11 9.15 -13.38
N TRP A 43 -8.78 9.00 -13.28
CA TRP A 43 -7.87 9.39 -14.34
C TRP A 43 -7.98 8.46 -15.56
N LEU A 44 -7.96 7.15 -15.36
CA LEU A 44 -8.12 6.16 -16.43
C LEU A 44 -9.44 6.34 -17.19
N ASP A 45 -10.54 6.57 -16.48
CA ASP A 45 -11.87 6.82 -17.07
C ASP A 45 -11.87 8.08 -17.95
N ARG A 46 -11.07 9.11 -17.60
CA ARG A 46 -10.97 10.35 -18.40
C ARG A 46 -10.11 10.20 -19.65
N GLU A 47 -9.07 9.38 -19.60
CA GLU A 47 -8.15 9.16 -20.73
C GLU A 47 -8.69 8.13 -21.73
N SER A 48 -9.66 7.33 -21.32
CA SER A 48 -10.19 6.27 -22.17
C SER A 48 -11.15 6.78 -23.24
N VAL A 49 -11.02 6.20 -24.42
CA VAL A 49 -11.94 6.40 -25.56
C VAL A 49 -12.78 5.14 -25.84
N LEU A 50 -12.62 4.10 -25.01
CA LEU A 50 -13.30 2.82 -25.17
C LEU A 50 -14.66 2.83 -24.46
N PRO A 51 -15.62 2.00 -24.89
CA PRO A 51 -16.85 1.85 -24.14
C PRO A 51 -16.60 1.14 -22.79
N GLU A 52 -17.38 1.51 -21.78
CA GLU A 52 -17.22 1.10 -20.38
C GLU A 52 -17.12 -0.43 -20.20
N GLU A 53 -17.89 -1.20 -20.95
CA GLU A 53 -17.85 -2.67 -20.87
C GLU A 53 -16.50 -3.23 -21.30
N GLN A 54 -15.91 -2.69 -22.37
CA GLN A 54 -14.58 -3.11 -22.82
C GLN A 54 -13.50 -2.68 -21.83
N GLU A 55 -13.60 -1.49 -21.24
CA GLU A 55 -12.66 -1.05 -20.21
C GLU A 55 -12.63 -1.97 -18.99
N ARG A 56 -13.81 -2.37 -18.51
CA ARG A 56 -13.93 -3.32 -17.39
C ARG A 56 -13.18 -4.62 -17.68
N LEU A 57 -13.36 -5.16 -18.89
CA LEU A 57 -12.67 -6.37 -19.31
C LEU A 57 -11.15 -6.16 -19.40
N LEU A 58 -10.70 -5.06 -19.99
CA LEU A 58 -9.27 -4.76 -20.13
C LEU A 58 -8.57 -4.55 -18.77
N ARG A 59 -9.22 -3.88 -17.82
CA ARG A 59 -8.66 -3.70 -16.47
C ARG A 59 -8.53 -5.02 -15.71
N VAL A 60 -9.44 -5.97 -15.94
CA VAL A 60 -9.28 -7.34 -15.42
C VAL A 60 -8.16 -8.09 -16.14
N LEU A 61 -8.04 -7.96 -17.46
CA LEU A 61 -7.00 -8.63 -18.24
C LEU A 61 -5.59 -8.14 -17.91
N LYS A 62 -5.43 -6.85 -17.55
CA LYS A 62 -4.15 -6.25 -17.11
C LYS A 62 -3.48 -7.04 -15.98
N LEU A 63 -4.25 -7.71 -15.11
CA LEU A 63 -3.71 -8.61 -14.08
C LEU A 63 -2.76 -9.69 -14.63
N SER A 64 -3.03 -10.20 -15.83
CA SER A 64 -2.18 -11.25 -16.41
C SER A 64 -0.79 -10.71 -16.79
N GLU A 65 -0.70 -9.43 -17.13
CA GLU A 65 0.55 -8.75 -17.45
C GLU A 65 1.38 -8.57 -16.17
N GLU A 66 0.80 -7.95 -15.14
CA GLU A 66 1.47 -7.72 -13.84
C GLU A 66 1.94 -9.02 -13.18
N VAL A 67 1.12 -10.08 -13.24
CA VAL A 67 1.52 -11.40 -12.73
C VAL A 67 2.69 -11.98 -13.53
N GLY A 68 2.74 -11.72 -14.84
CA GLY A 68 3.86 -12.09 -15.70
C GLY A 68 5.14 -11.34 -15.34
N GLU A 69 5.05 -10.05 -15.04
CA GLU A 69 6.18 -9.20 -14.62
C GLU A 69 6.70 -9.63 -13.24
N ALA A 70 5.82 -9.88 -12.27
CA ALA A 70 6.19 -10.45 -10.98
C ALA A 70 6.92 -11.81 -11.13
N ALA A 71 6.43 -12.69 -12.01
CA ALA A 71 7.10 -13.96 -12.31
C ALA A 71 8.48 -13.73 -12.95
N GLN A 72 8.59 -12.77 -13.88
CA GLN A 72 9.86 -12.40 -14.50
C GLN A 72 10.87 -11.87 -13.47
N ALA A 73 10.44 -11.00 -12.56
CA ALA A 73 11.28 -10.46 -11.49
C ALA A 73 11.77 -11.58 -10.57
N VAL A 74 10.92 -12.55 -10.18
CA VAL A 74 11.35 -13.71 -9.38
C VAL A 74 12.40 -14.55 -10.12
N ILE A 75 12.18 -14.85 -11.40
CA ILE A 75 13.15 -15.60 -12.22
C ILE A 75 14.49 -14.85 -12.30
N GLY A 76 14.42 -13.51 -12.44
CA GLY A 76 15.58 -12.63 -12.44
C GLY A 76 16.31 -12.59 -11.11
N ALA A 77 15.59 -12.52 -10.00
CA ALA A 77 16.14 -12.44 -8.63
C ALA A 77 16.71 -13.77 -8.14
N THR A 78 16.22 -14.89 -8.64
CA THR A 78 16.69 -16.24 -8.30
C THR A 78 17.78 -16.76 -9.23
N GLY A 79 18.14 -15.98 -10.27
CA GLY A 79 19.17 -16.34 -11.25
C GLY A 79 18.84 -17.57 -12.09
N GLN A 80 17.56 -17.96 -12.17
CA GLN A 80 17.13 -19.20 -12.83
C GLN A 80 17.25 -19.16 -14.35
N ASN A 81 17.56 -17.99 -14.94
CA ASN A 81 17.86 -17.87 -16.36
C ASN A 81 19.38 -18.04 -16.62
N PRO A 82 19.85 -19.18 -17.15
CA PRO A 82 21.28 -19.46 -17.31
C PRO A 82 21.98 -18.51 -18.29
N ARG A 83 21.21 -17.81 -19.16
CA ARG A 83 21.75 -16.85 -20.13
C ARG A 83 21.92 -15.44 -19.57
N LYS A 84 21.26 -15.11 -18.45
CA LYS A 84 21.22 -13.74 -17.90
C LYS A 84 21.71 -13.64 -16.44
N GLY A 85 21.82 -14.76 -15.71
CA GLY A 85 22.20 -14.72 -14.30
C GLY A 85 21.18 -13.95 -13.46
N HIS A 86 21.65 -13.27 -12.41
CA HIS A 86 20.79 -12.40 -11.59
C HIS A 86 20.53 -11.09 -12.34
N SER A 87 19.32 -10.93 -12.89
CA SER A 87 18.93 -9.73 -13.63
C SER A 87 18.02 -8.79 -12.85
N HIS A 88 17.48 -9.24 -11.73
CA HIS A 88 16.62 -8.47 -10.83
C HIS A 88 17.05 -8.72 -9.38
N THR A 89 16.53 -7.89 -8.49
CA THR A 89 16.65 -7.97 -7.05
C THR A 89 15.32 -8.41 -6.43
N TRP A 90 15.32 -8.75 -5.14
CA TRP A 90 14.08 -8.99 -4.41
C TRP A 90 13.25 -7.71 -4.21
N ASP A 91 13.88 -6.53 -4.27
CA ASP A 91 13.15 -5.26 -4.24
C ASP A 91 12.33 -5.06 -5.52
N ASP A 92 12.83 -5.50 -6.67
CA ASP A 92 12.06 -5.52 -7.91
C ASP A 92 10.84 -6.44 -7.75
N VAL A 93 11.00 -7.62 -7.13
CA VAL A 93 9.86 -8.51 -6.83
C VAL A 93 8.83 -7.83 -5.93
N HIS A 94 9.25 -7.07 -4.92
CA HIS A 94 8.33 -6.33 -4.08
C HIS A 94 7.56 -5.26 -4.86
N ALA A 95 8.22 -4.57 -5.79
CA ALA A 95 7.58 -3.59 -6.65
C ALA A 95 6.50 -4.24 -7.54
N GLU A 96 6.85 -5.31 -8.25
CA GLU A 96 5.90 -6.01 -9.13
C GLU A 96 4.69 -6.59 -8.35
N LEU A 97 4.91 -7.06 -7.11
CA LEU A 97 3.80 -7.49 -6.25
C LEU A 97 2.89 -6.33 -5.85
N CYS A 98 3.44 -5.13 -5.63
CA CYS A 98 2.64 -3.94 -5.41
C CYS A 98 1.82 -3.58 -6.66
N ASP A 99 2.39 -3.71 -7.86
CA ASP A 99 1.68 -3.42 -9.11
C ASP A 99 0.54 -4.41 -9.37
N VAL A 100 0.73 -5.69 -9.04
CA VAL A 100 -0.38 -6.68 -9.02
C VAL A 100 -1.49 -6.27 -8.05
N ILE A 101 -1.14 -5.84 -6.83
CA ILE A 101 -2.13 -5.42 -5.82
C ILE A 101 -2.90 -4.18 -6.30
N VAL A 102 -2.19 -3.16 -6.77
CA VAL A 102 -2.79 -1.91 -7.29
C VAL A 102 -3.71 -2.22 -8.46
N THR A 103 -3.26 -3.04 -9.42
CA THR A 103 -4.07 -3.45 -10.58
C THR A 103 -5.32 -4.21 -10.16
N ALA A 104 -5.23 -5.10 -9.16
CA ALA A 104 -6.39 -5.80 -8.61
C ALA A 104 -7.37 -4.85 -7.92
N MET A 105 -6.88 -3.85 -7.18
CA MET A 105 -7.72 -2.84 -6.54
C MET A 105 -8.42 -1.94 -7.57
N VAL A 106 -7.72 -1.50 -8.62
CA VAL A 106 -8.29 -0.74 -9.76
C VAL A 106 -9.38 -1.56 -10.45
N ALA A 107 -9.11 -2.83 -10.75
CA ALA A 107 -10.09 -3.72 -11.36
C ALA A 107 -11.34 -3.88 -10.46
N LEU A 108 -11.15 -4.15 -9.16
CA LEU A 108 -12.26 -4.28 -8.22
C LEU A 108 -13.08 -2.98 -8.12
N ARG A 109 -12.42 -1.82 -8.06
CA ARG A 109 -13.09 -0.51 -8.02
C ARG A 109 -13.85 -0.18 -9.30
N THR A 110 -13.36 -0.66 -10.43
CA THR A 110 -14.06 -0.52 -11.72
C THR A 110 -15.33 -1.39 -11.78
N LEU A 111 -15.32 -2.55 -11.11
CA LEU A 111 -16.46 -3.47 -11.09
C LEU A 111 -17.53 -3.09 -10.06
N THR A 112 -17.17 -2.39 -8.98
CA THR A 112 -18.10 -1.98 -7.93
C THR A 112 -17.62 -0.72 -7.21
N PRO A 113 -18.52 0.27 -6.97
CA PRO A 113 -18.18 1.42 -6.13
C PRO A 113 -17.97 1.04 -4.66
N GLU A 114 -18.47 -0.11 -4.20
CA GLU A 114 -18.29 -0.66 -2.85
C GLU A 114 -17.00 -1.50 -2.69
N ALA A 115 -16.03 -1.34 -3.60
CA ALA A 115 -14.80 -2.13 -3.63
C ALA A 115 -14.07 -2.21 -2.29
N ARG A 116 -14.00 -1.09 -1.57
CA ARG A 116 -13.42 -1.02 -0.22
C ARG A 116 -14.11 -1.97 0.74
N GLN A 117 -15.44 -1.89 0.84
CA GLN A 117 -16.23 -2.72 1.76
C GLN A 117 -16.17 -4.20 1.36
N VAL A 118 -16.16 -4.49 0.05
CA VAL A 118 -16.00 -5.83 -0.49
C VAL A 118 -14.66 -6.43 -0.09
N PHE A 119 -13.56 -5.69 -0.26
CA PHE A 119 -12.22 -6.12 0.09
C PHE A 119 -12.06 -6.31 1.60
N GLU A 120 -12.43 -5.32 2.42
CA GLU A 120 -12.38 -5.39 3.88
C GLU A 120 -13.25 -6.54 4.43
N GLY A 121 -14.44 -6.76 3.84
CA GLY A 121 -15.30 -7.89 4.16
C GLY A 121 -14.67 -9.23 3.79
N HIS A 122 -13.91 -9.30 2.69
CA HIS A 122 -13.16 -10.49 2.30
C HIS A 122 -12.02 -10.77 3.28
N LEU A 123 -11.23 -9.77 3.66
CA LEU A 123 -10.16 -9.89 4.64
C LEU A 123 -10.67 -10.37 6.00
N ARG A 124 -11.77 -9.80 6.50
CA ARG A 124 -12.40 -10.27 7.76
C ARG A 124 -12.80 -11.74 7.71
N ARG A 125 -13.32 -12.22 6.57
CA ARG A 125 -13.66 -13.63 6.37
C ARG A 125 -12.43 -14.54 6.35
N ILE A 126 -11.33 -14.11 5.75
CA ILE A 126 -10.06 -14.87 5.78
C ILE A 126 -9.52 -14.91 7.21
N ALA A 127 -9.46 -13.77 7.90
CA ALA A 127 -8.96 -13.69 9.27
C ALA A 127 -9.77 -14.57 10.24
N GLY A 128 -11.11 -14.61 10.08
CA GLY A 128 -11.99 -15.50 10.85
C GLY A 128 -11.82 -16.99 10.56
N ARG A 129 -11.12 -17.37 9.48
CA ARG A 129 -10.75 -18.75 9.13
C ARG A 129 -9.32 -19.11 9.57
N GLY A 130 -8.62 -18.20 10.25
CA GLY A 130 -7.27 -18.44 10.77
C GLY A 130 -7.21 -19.69 11.67
N PRO A 131 -6.04 -20.37 11.75
CA PRO A 131 -5.94 -21.70 12.32
C PRO A 131 -6.18 -21.69 13.84
N GLY A 132 -7.37 -22.13 14.26
CA GLY A 132 -7.71 -22.27 15.68
C GLY A 132 -9.19 -22.48 16.04
N ALA A 133 -10.13 -22.49 15.10
CA ALA A 133 -11.53 -22.82 15.38
C ALA A 133 -11.90 -24.17 14.74
N GLY A 134 -11.40 -25.25 15.33
CA GLY A 134 -11.62 -26.62 14.85
C GLY A 134 -11.35 -27.70 15.91
N GLN A 135 -12.28 -27.80 16.87
CA GLN A 135 -12.74 -29.03 17.56
C GLN A 135 -11.80 -29.73 18.56
N GLY A 136 -12.26 -29.74 19.83
CA GLY A 136 -12.11 -30.89 20.72
C GLY A 136 -13.18 -31.94 20.46
#